data_AF-A0A5J9VZ40-F1
#
_entry.id   AF-A0A5J9VZ40-F1
#
_cell.length_a   1.000
_cell.length_b   1.000
_cell.length_c   1.000
_cell.angle_alpha   90.00
_cell.angle_beta   90.00
_cell.angle_gamma   90.00
#
_symmetry.space_group_name_H-M   'P 1'
#
loop_
_entity.id
_entity.type
_entity.pdbx_description
1 polymer ?
#
loop_
_entity_poly.entity_id
_entity_poly.type
_entity_poly.pdbx_seq_one_letter_code
_entity_poly.pdbx_strand_id
1 'polypeptide(L)'
;MRHTSISSRVKTLAFGSMDPEMHPKFTQLAMEVARILNDSLLGANITAHLLRDNFDIHFWRKVLDFVTVLTHSLDLIIQGRPAQLERMDTSYKNLVVYHQYKCSSQQAVPKIGMVDVVYGRAKPCGKFEALTSLSTMNK
;
A
#
# COMPACT_ATOMS: atom_id res chain seq x y z
N MET A 1 1.48 18.80 -20.76
CA MET A 1 2.08 17.75 -19.91
C MET A 1 0.93 16.86 -19.45
N ARG A 2 0.84 15.59 -19.87
CA ARG A 2 -0.31 14.74 -19.52
C ARG A 2 -0.20 14.34 -18.05
N HIS A 3 -1.04 14.88 -17.19
CA HIS A 3 -1.24 14.31 -15.86
C HIS A 3 -1.95 12.98 -16.04
N THR A 4 -1.17 11.90 -16.15
CA THR A 4 -1.71 10.54 -16.13
C THR A 4 -2.25 10.30 -14.72
N SER A 5 -3.58 10.32 -14.57
CA SER A 5 -4.28 10.06 -13.31
C SER A 5 -3.77 8.75 -12.69
N ILE A 6 -3.69 8.68 -11.36
CA ILE A 6 -3.28 7.46 -10.63
C ILE A 6 -4.11 6.25 -11.08
N SER A 7 -5.41 6.45 -11.37
CA SER A 7 -6.28 5.43 -11.95
C SER A 7 -5.76 4.88 -13.28
N SER A 8 -5.41 5.76 -14.22
CA SER A 8 -4.83 5.33 -15.49
C SER A 8 -3.48 4.62 -15.31
N ARG A 9 -2.67 5.00 -14.32
CA ARG A 9 -1.41 4.32 -14.02
C ARG A 9 -1.60 2.93 -13.44
N VAL A 10 -2.45 2.78 -12.43
CA VAL A 10 -2.75 1.48 -11.82
C VAL A 10 -3.32 0.53 -12.87
N LYS A 11 -4.26 1.02 -13.69
CA LYS A 11 -4.81 0.26 -14.82
C LYS A 11 -3.69 -0.19 -15.77
N THR A 12 -2.86 0.73 -16.28
CA THR A 12 -1.77 0.36 -17.21
C THR A 12 -0.77 -0.62 -16.60
N LEU A 13 -0.35 -0.38 -15.35
CA LEU A 13 0.68 -1.20 -14.70
C LEU A 13 0.17 -2.58 -14.29
N ALA A 14 -1.06 -2.68 -13.78
CA ALA A 14 -1.65 -3.94 -13.32
C ALA A 14 -1.99 -4.89 -14.47
N PHE A 15 -2.39 -4.35 -15.62
CA PHE A 15 -2.73 -5.13 -16.81
C PHE A 15 -1.50 -5.47 -17.67
N GLY A 16 -0.45 -4.65 -17.63
CA GLY A 16 0.74 -4.87 -18.46
C GLY A 16 0.40 -4.86 -19.94
N SER A 17 0.54 -6.00 -20.62
CA SER A 17 0.17 -6.18 -22.04
C SER A 17 -1.25 -6.70 -22.26
N MET A 18 -1.99 -7.02 -21.19
CA MET A 18 -3.36 -7.54 -21.29
C MET A 18 -4.34 -6.41 -21.61
N ASP A 19 -5.33 -6.67 -22.45
CA ASP A 19 -6.36 -5.69 -22.78
C ASP A 19 -7.37 -5.52 -21.62
N PRO A 20 -7.45 -4.34 -20.98
CA PRO A 20 -8.38 -4.11 -19.89
C PRO A 20 -9.87 -4.19 -20.30
N GLU A 21 -10.19 -3.97 -21.57
CA GLU A 21 -11.57 -4.05 -22.08
C GLU A 21 -12.10 -5.49 -22.07
N MET A 22 -11.20 -6.47 -22.23
CA MET A 22 -11.51 -7.90 -22.16
C MET A 22 -11.75 -8.40 -20.73
N HIS A 23 -11.45 -7.58 -19.72
CA HIS A 23 -11.47 -7.97 -18.32
C HIS A 23 -12.17 -6.92 -17.43
N PRO A 24 -13.47 -6.65 -17.64
CA PRO A 24 -14.17 -5.53 -17.00
C PRO A 24 -14.16 -5.58 -15.47
N LYS A 25 -14.25 -6.78 -14.86
CA LYS A 25 -14.19 -6.95 -13.40
C LYS A 25 -12.83 -6.55 -12.82
N PHE A 26 -11.74 -6.90 -13.49
CA PHE A 26 -10.38 -6.52 -13.09
C PHE A 26 -10.21 -5.00 -13.25
N THR A 27 -10.72 -4.44 -14.35
CA THR A 27 -10.66 -2.99 -14.59
C THR A 27 -11.36 -2.22 -13.49
N GLN A 28 -12.53 -2.68 -13.04
CA GLN A 28 -13.24 -2.09 -11.91
C GLN A 28 -12.40 -2.12 -10.63
N LEU A 29 -11.84 -3.28 -10.27
CA LEU A 29 -11.00 -3.42 -9.07
C LEU A 29 -9.75 -2.53 -9.13
N ALA A 30 -9.07 -2.45 -10.28
CA ALA A 30 -7.92 -1.57 -10.46
C ALA A 30 -8.27 -0.09 -10.23
N MET A 31 -9.44 0.35 -10.72
CA MET A 31 -9.92 1.71 -10.49
C MET A 31 -10.27 1.97 -9.02
N GLU A 32 -10.90 1.00 -8.34
CA GLU A 32 -11.21 1.11 -6.91
C GLU A 32 -9.93 1.18 -6.05
N VAL A 33 -8.95 0.33 -6.33
CA VAL A 33 -7.62 0.37 -5.70
C VAL A 33 -6.97 1.73 -5.91
N ALA A 34 -6.98 2.25 -7.14
CA ALA A 34 -6.41 3.56 -7.44
C ALA A 34 -7.10 4.72 -6.71
N ARG A 35 -8.42 4.62 -6.52
CA ARG A 35 -9.22 5.60 -5.76
C ARG A 35 -8.88 5.58 -4.28
N ILE A 36 -8.59 4.41 -3.71
CA ILE A 36 -8.23 4.28 -2.29
C ILE A 36 -6.80 4.77 -2.05
N LEU A 37 -5.88 4.45 -2.97
CA LEU A 37 -4.48 4.89 -2.90
C LEU A 37 -4.30 6.33 -3.38
N ASN A 38 -5.37 7.13 -3.40
CA ASN A 38 -5.38 8.50 -3.91
C ASN A 38 -4.17 9.29 -3.40
N ASP A 39 -3.49 10.00 -4.30
CA ASP A 39 -2.26 10.76 -4.07
C ASP A 39 -1.00 9.96 -3.66
N SER A 40 -1.10 8.65 -3.39
CA SER A 40 0.05 7.78 -3.08
C SER A 40 0.61 7.11 -4.34
N LEU A 41 1.51 7.82 -5.02
CA LEU A 41 2.18 7.29 -6.23
C LEU A 41 2.98 6.00 -5.97
N LEU A 42 3.68 5.95 -4.83
CA LEU A 42 4.46 4.78 -4.44
C LEU A 42 3.54 3.59 -4.13
N GLY A 43 2.47 3.81 -3.36
CA GLY A 43 1.47 2.78 -3.06
C GLY A 43 0.84 2.24 -4.34
N ALA A 44 0.37 3.12 -5.21
CA ALA A 44 -0.22 2.75 -6.49
C ALA A 44 0.70 1.90 -7.37
N ASN A 45 1.99 2.26 -7.45
CA ASN A 45 2.95 1.47 -8.23
C ASN A 45 3.18 0.08 -7.61
N ILE A 46 3.41 -0.01 -6.29
CA ILE A 46 3.64 -1.30 -5.61
C ILE A 46 2.43 -2.21 -5.79
N THR A 47 1.23 -1.70 -5.50
CA THR A 47 0.00 -2.48 -5.60
C THR A 47 -0.27 -2.93 -7.04
N ALA A 48 -0.04 -2.07 -8.04
CA ALA A 48 -0.22 -2.46 -9.44
C ALA A 48 0.73 -3.60 -9.86
N HIS A 49 1.98 -3.59 -9.40
CA HIS A 49 2.91 -4.69 -9.68
C HIS A 49 2.47 -5.99 -9.00
N LEU A 50 2.01 -5.92 -7.75
CA LEU A 50 1.47 -7.09 -7.04
C LEU A 50 0.26 -7.70 -7.74
N LEU A 51 -0.66 -6.86 -8.22
CA LEU A 51 -1.83 -7.29 -8.98
C LEU A 51 -1.44 -7.95 -10.33
N ARG A 52 -0.44 -7.39 -11.01
CA ARG A 52 0.08 -7.96 -12.27
C ARG A 52 0.72 -9.32 -12.07
N ASP A 53 1.51 -9.48 -11.00
CA ASP A 53 2.25 -10.71 -10.73
C ASP A 53 1.32 -11.87 -10.32
N ASN A 54 0.07 -11.58 -9.95
CA ASN A 54 -0.96 -12.58 -9.68
C ASN A 54 -2.33 -12.15 -10.23
N PHE A 55 -2.61 -12.54 -11.48
CA PHE A 55 -3.83 -12.21 -12.20
C PHE A 55 -5.00 -13.16 -11.84
N ASP A 56 -5.42 -13.13 -10.58
CA ASP A 56 -6.56 -13.89 -10.04
C ASP A 56 -7.58 -12.95 -9.38
N ILE A 57 -8.87 -13.18 -9.63
CA ILE A 57 -9.93 -12.27 -9.16
C ILE A 57 -10.09 -12.28 -7.64
N HIS A 58 -9.86 -13.42 -6.98
CA HIS A 58 -9.93 -13.52 -5.52
C HIS A 58 -8.73 -12.82 -4.89
N PHE A 59 -7.56 -12.95 -5.50
CA PHE A 59 -6.36 -12.22 -5.10
C PHE A 59 -6.56 -10.70 -5.22
N TRP A 60 -7.10 -10.22 -6.35
CA TRP A 60 -7.36 -8.79 -6.54
C TRP A 60 -8.36 -8.23 -5.53
N ARG A 61 -9.41 -8.99 -5.19
CA ARG A 61 -10.35 -8.62 -4.10
C ARG A 61 -9.65 -8.56 -2.75
N LYS A 62 -8.82 -9.56 -2.42
CA LYS A 62 -8.03 -9.57 -1.18
C LYS A 62 -7.11 -8.35 -1.10
N VAL A 63 -6.48 -7.95 -2.19
CA VAL A 63 -5.67 -6.73 -2.27
C VAL A 63 -6.52 -5.49 -2.01
N LEU A 64 -7.72 -5.40 -2.61
CA LEU A 64 -8.63 -4.28 -2.40
C LEU A 64 -9.04 -4.14 -0.92
N ASP A 65 -9.45 -5.25 -0.28
CA ASP A 65 -9.79 -5.28 1.14
C ASP A 65 -8.60 -4.82 1.99
N PHE A 66 -7.41 -5.34 1.68
CA PHE A 66 -6.17 -4.99 2.37
C PHE A 66 -5.81 -3.51 2.24
N VAL A 67 -5.84 -2.92 1.03
CA VAL A 67 -5.50 -1.50 0.87
C VAL A 67 -6.55 -0.60 1.54
N THR A 68 -7.81 -1.03 1.61
CA THR A 68 -8.86 -0.31 2.33
C THR A 68 -8.54 -0.22 3.83
N VAL A 69 -8.20 -1.35 4.45
CA VAL A 69 -7.83 -1.41 5.87
C VAL A 69 -6.52 -0.65 6.12
N LEU A 70 -5.52 -0.84 5.26
CA LEU A 70 -4.22 -0.18 5.37
C LEU A 70 -4.36 1.35 5.34
N THR A 71 -5.08 1.91 4.36
CA THR A 71 -5.25 3.37 4.26
C THR A 71 -5.96 3.93 5.49
N HIS A 72 -7.04 3.27 5.95
CA HIS A 72 -7.76 3.72 7.15
C HIS A 72 -6.86 3.67 8.42
N SER A 73 -6.09 2.58 8.59
CA SER A 73 -5.17 2.47 9.72
C SER A 73 -4.02 3.48 9.64
N LEU A 74 -3.50 3.78 8.45
CA LEU A 74 -2.48 4.81 8.26
C LEU A 74 -3.03 6.21 8.59
N ASP A 75 -4.26 6.53 8.21
CA ASP A 75 -4.90 7.80 8.56
C ASP A 75 -5.03 7.97 10.07
N LEU A 76 -5.38 6.91 10.80
CA LEU A 76 -5.41 6.91 12.27
C LEU A 76 -4.01 7.14 12.86
N ILE A 77 -2.99 6.47 12.32
CA ILE A 77 -1.59 6.62 12.77
C ILE A 77 -1.10 8.05 12.55
N ILE A 78 -1.38 8.64 11.37
CA ILE A 78 -1.00 10.01 11.04
C ILE A 78 -1.67 11.01 12.01
N GLN A 79 -2.88 10.71 12.47
CA GLN A 79 -3.58 11.47 13.50
C GLN A 79 -3.07 11.22 14.93
N GLY A 80 -2.00 10.44 15.10
CA GLY A 80 -1.43 10.09 16.40
C GLY A 80 -2.25 9.08 17.20
N ARG A 81 -3.21 8.39 16.55
CA ARG A 81 -4.03 7.36 17.19
C ARG A 81 -3.40 5.99 16.93
N PRO A 82 -3.37 5.09 17.93
CA PRO A 82 -2.90 3.73 17.72
C PRO A 82 -3.86 3.01 16.75
N ALA A 83 -3.29 2.27 15.80
CA ALA A 83 -4.06 1.45 14.86
C ALA A 83 -3.45 0.06 14.75
N GLN A 84 -4.33 -0.93 14.56
CA GLN A 84 -3.93 -2.26 14.16
C GLN A 84 -3.80 -2.30 12.65
N LEU A 85 -2.75 -2.93 12.18
CA LEU A 85 -2.43 -3.09 10.79
C LEU A 85 -2.29 -4.57 10.48
N GLU A 86 -3.07 -5.02 9.51
CA GLU A 86 -2.96 -6.38 9.00
C GLU A 86 -1.81 -6.45 7.99
N ARG A 87 -1.12 -7.59 7.96
CA ARG A 87 -0.12 -7.88 6.92
C ARG A 87 -0.81 -8.62 5.77
N MET A 88 -0.36 -8.37 4.55
CA MET A 88 -0.94 -9.02 3.37
C MET A 88 -0.67 -10.54 3.36
N ASP A 89 0.51 -10.93 3.85
CA ASP A 89 0.85 -12.32 4.15
C ASP A 89 0.14 -12.74 5.44
N THR A 90 -0.93 -13.53 5.26
CA THR A 90 -1.86 -14.02 6.27
C THR A 90 -1.23 -14.88 7.39
N SER A 91 0.09 -15.12 7.33
CA SER A 91 0.83 -15.96 8.29
C SER A 91 1.09 -15.29 9.65
N TYR A 92 1.06 -13.95 9.74
CA TYR A 92 1.26 -13.22 11.00
C TYR A 92 0.16 -12.18 11.20
N LYS A 93 -0.71 -12.45 12.17
CA LYS A 93 -1.81 -11.55 12.54
C LYS A 93 -1.29 -10.41 13.41
N ASN A 94 -1.49 -9.19 12.92
CA ASN A 94 -1.53 -7.94 13.67
C ASN A 94 -0.18 -7.29 13.95
N LEU A 95 0.08 -6.19 13.23
CA LEU A 95 1.09 -5.20 13.53
C LEU A 95 0.40 -4.03 14.23
N VAL A 96 0.84 -3.65 15.43
CA VAL A 96 0.27 -2.50 16.14
C VAL A 96 1.27 -1.35 16.07
N VAL A 97 0.83 -0.22 15.52
CA VAL A 97 1.65 0.99 15.47
C VAL A 97 1.30 1.88 16.66
N TYR A 98 2.27 2.04 17.57
CA TYR A 98 2.08 2.78 18.83
C TYR A 98 2.53 4.23 18.76
N HIS A 99 3.62 4.54 18.05
CA HIS A 99 4.22 5.88 18.06
C HIS A 99 4.85 6.20 16.70
N GLN A 100 4.55 7.40 16.20
CA GLN A 100 5.24 8.02 15.08
C GLN A 100 6.10 9.17 15.61
N TYR A 101 7.40 9.14 15.32
CA TYR A 101 8.30 10.26 15.60
C TYR A 101 9.00 10.68 14.31
N LYS A 102 9.24 12.00 14.16
CA LYS A 102 10.07 12.52 13.07
C LYS A 102 11.54 12.44 13.52
N CYS A 103 12.36 11.67 12.81
CA CYS A 103 13.81 11.68 13.04
C CYS A 103 14.46 12.91 12.39
N SER A 104 15.42 13.51 13.10
CA SER A 104 16.36 14.46 12.49
C SER A 104 17.42 13.71 11.70
N SER A 105 18.10 14.41 10.78
CA SER A 105 19.13 13.83 9.89
C SER A 105 20.36 13.23 10.60
N GLN A 106 20.49 13.42 11.92
CA GLN A 106 21.61 12.96 12.73
C GLN A 106 21.38 11.59 13.39
N GLN A 107 20.15 11.07 13.37
CA GLN A 107 19.80 9.80 14.01
C GLN A 107 19.86 8.64 13.02
N ALA A 108 20.31 7.46 13.48
CA ALA A 108 20.35 6.26 12.66
C ALA A 108 18.93 5.91 12.18
N VAL A 109 18.74 5.95 10.86
CA VAL A 109 17.45 5.69 10.24
C VAL A 109 17.18 4.18 10.22
N PRO A 110 15.95 3.71 10.55
CA PRO A 110 15.62 2.30 10.44
C PRO A 110 15.87 1.76 9.03
N LYS A 111 16.55 0.61 8.93
CA LYS A 111 16.84 -0.05 7.65
C LYS A 111 15.62 -0.75 7.03
N ILE A 112 14.58 -0.98 7.83
CA ILE A 112 13.37 -1.69 7.45
C ILE A 112 12.32 -0.65 7.03
N GLY A 113 11.79 -0.76 5.81
CA GLY A 113 10.68 0.07 5.36
C GLY A 113 9.32 -0.45 5.83
N MET A 114 8.38 0.43 6.15
CA MET A 114 7.01 0.06 6.51
C MET A 114 6.32 -0.74 5.39
N VAL A 115 6.58 -0.37 4.13
CA VAL A 115 6.08 -1.11 2.96
C VAL A 115 6.59 -2.55 2.91
N ASP A 116 7.86 -2.77 3.29
CA ASP A 116 8.44 -4.12 3.30
C ASP A 116 7.76 -4.99 4.36
N VAL A 117 7.39 -4.41 5.50
CA VAL A 117 6.72 -5.14 6.58
C VAL A 117 5.26 -5.46 6.22
N VAL A 118 4.56 -4.47 5.68
CA VAL A 118 3.11 -4.53 5.37
C VAL A 118 2.80 -5.51 4.24
N TYR A 119 3.63 -5.50 3.20
CA TYR A 119 3.55 -6.46 2.09
C TYR A 119 4.29 -7.78 2.36
N GLY A 120 4.87 -7.96 3.56
CA GLY A 120 5.44 -9.23 4.01
C GLY A 120 6.83 -9.57 3.48
N ARG A 121 7.52 -8.65 2.81
CA ARG A 121 8.94 -8.80 2.41
C ARG A 121 9.86 -8.86 3.64
N ALA A 122 9.57 -8.07 4.66
CA ALA A 122 10.26 -8.11 5.95
C ALA A 122 9.32 -8.66 7.03
N LYS A 123 9.80 -9.62 7.83
CA LYS A 123 9.03 -10.23 8.92
C LYS A 123 9.72 -10.01 10.27
N PRO A 124 9.89 -8.74 10.71
CA PRO A 124 10.48 -8.48 12.01
C PRO A 124 9.59 -9.08 13.12
N CYS A 125 10.25 -9.63 14.13
CA CYS A 125 9.64 -10.22 15.31
C CYS A 125 9.85 -9.27 16.51
N GLY A 126 8.86 -9.16 17.40
CA GLY A 126 8.91 -8.27 18.56
C GLY A 126 8.72 -6.79 18.21
N LYS A 127 9.22 -5.89 19.06
CA LYS A 127 9.17 -4.43 18.83
C LYS A 127 10.26 -4.03 17.84
N PHE A 128 9.90 -3.30 16.79
CA PHE A 128 10.84 -2.79 15.79
C PHE A 128 10.41 -1.39 15.32
N GLU A 129 11.36 -0.69 14.72
CA GLU A 129 11.14 0.60 14.07
C GLU A 129 11.12 0.39 12.55
N ALA A 130 10.22 1.08 11.86
CA ALA A 130 10.12 1.02 10.41
C ALA A 130 10.05 2.41 9.82
N LEU A 131 10.77 2.62 8.72
CA LEU A 131 10.76 3.88 7.99
C LEU A 131 9.48 4.02 7.17
N THR A 132 8.83 5.16 7.31
CA THR A 132 7.74 5.57 6.42
C THR A 132 8.24 6.65 5.48
N SER A 133 8.09 6.42 4.18
CA SER A 133 8.26 7.49 3.20
C SER A 133 7.01 8.35 3.22
N LEU A 134 6.93 9.32 4.14
CA LEU A 134 5.92 10.37 4.05
C LEU A 134 6.28 11.27 2.86
N SER A 135 5.82 10.92 1.65
CA SER A 135 5.55 11.98 0.68
C SER A 135 4.40 12.80 1.28
N THR A 136 4.74 13.94 1.87
CA THR A 136 3.84 15.00 2.35
C THR A 136 2.41 14.87 1.82
N MET A 137 1.55 14.21 2.61
CA MET A 137 0.12 14.48 2.58
C MET A 137 -0.08 15.80 3.32
N ASN A 138 0.33 16.90 2.68
CA ASN A 138 -0.06 18.23 3.13
C ASN A 138 -1.52 18.42 2.71
N LYS A 139 -2.41 18.45 3.70
CA LYS A 139 -3.62 19.28 3.62
C LYS A 139 -3.27 20.69 4.08
#